data_AF-A0A1R4EI09-F1
#
_entry.id   AF-A0A1R4EI09-F1
#
_cell.length_a   1.000
_cell.length_b   1.000
_cell.length_c   1.000
_cell.angle_alpha   90.00
_cell.angle_beta   90.00
_cell.angle_gamma   90.00
#
_symmetry.space_group_name_H-M   'P 1'
#
loop_
_entity.id
_entity.type
_entity.pdbx_description
1 polymer ?
#
loop_
_entity_poly.entity_id
_entity_poly.type
_entity_poly.pdbx_seq_one_letter_code
_entity_poly.pdbx_strand_id
1 'polypeptide(L)' 'MQASDKQSKEFALFLVRLSGRQMKRSKPITAPAVMAGLFQWLNFTEMVNHYPPDKLREFADAASKFV' A
#
# COMPACT_ATOMS: atom_id res chain seq x y z
N MET A 1 11.06 10.36 -23.26
CA MET A 1 10.08 10.80 -22.23
C MET A 1 8.92 9.83 -21.97
N GLN A 2 8.61 8.83 -22.82
CA GLN A 2 7.42 7.97 -22.64
C GLN A 2 7.52 6.89 -21.54
N ALA A 3 8.73 6.44 -21.19
CA ALA A 3 8.90 5.35 -20.21
C ALA A 3 8.58 5.79 -18.77
N SER A 4 8.94 7.02 -18.37
CA SER A 4 8.69 7.51 -17.01
C SER A 4 7.22 7.81 -16.76
N ASP A 5 6.47 8.25 -17.78
CA ASP A 5 5.03 8.52 -17.65
C ASP A 5 4.22 7.22 -17.49
N LYS A 6 4.57 6.19 -18.27
CA LYS A 6 3.99 4.85 -18.12
C LYS A 6 4.30 4.25 -16.75
N GLN A 7 5.57 4.29 -16.32
CA GLN A 7 5.99 3.78 -15.01
C GLN A 7 5.31 4.52 -13.86
N SER A 8 5.18 5.85 -13.95
CA SER A 8 4.49 6.67 -12.95
C SER A 8 3.01 6.31 -12.85
N LYS A 9 2.36 6.03 -13.99
CA LYS A 9 0.96 5.62 -14.03
C LYS A 9 0.74 4.21 -13.48
N GLU A 10 1.63 3.27 -13.79
CA GLU A 10 1.59 1.91 -13.23
C GLU A 10 1.75 1.93 -11.71
N PHE A 11 2.69 2.73 -11.20
CA PHE A 11 2.87 2.87 -9.76
C PHE A 11 1.66 3.55 -9.10
N ALA A 12 1.10 4.59 -9.71
CA ALA A 12 -0.13 5.21 -9.20
C ALA A 12 -1.30 4.22 -9.15
N LEU A 13 -1.45 3.34 -10.14
CA LEU A 13 -2.47 2.27 -10.15
C LEU A 13 -2.20 1.21 -9.07
N PHE A 14 -0.94 0.86 -8.85
CA PHE A 14 -0.54 -0.02 -7.75
C PHE A 14 -0.95 0.58 -6.40
N LEU A 15 -0.63 1.85 -6.15
CA LEU A 15 -1.01 2.54 -4.91
C LEU A 15 -2.54 2.62 -4.74
N VAL A 16 -3.28 2.89 -5.81
CA VAL A 16 -4.74 2.85 -5.76
C VAL A 16 -5.27 1.47 -5.34
N ARG A 17 -4.71 0.38 -5.89
CA ARG A 17 -5.09 -0.99 -5.50
C ARG A 17 -4.75 -1.26 -4.04
N LEU A 18 -3.56 -0.86 -3.61
CA LEU A 18 -3.12 -1.04 -2.22
C LEU A 18 -4.07 -0.32 -1.26
N SER A 19 -4.52 0.89 -1.61
CA SER A 19 -5.40 1.72 -0.78
C SER A 19 -6.73 1.06 -0.36
N GLY A 20 -7.14 -0.03 -1.01
CA GLY A 20 -8.41 -0.72 -0.76
C GLY A 20 -9.65 0.06 -1.18
N ARG A 21 -9.49 1.25 -1.78
CA ARG A 21 -10.62 2.10 -2.19
C ARG A 21 -11.20 1.63 -3.52
N GLN A 22 -12.53 1.57 -3.58
CA GLN A 22 -13.24 1.33 -4.83
C GLN A 22 -13.24 2.59 -5.70
N MET A 23 -12.86 2.42 -6.96
CA MET A 23 -12.78 3.52 -7.93
C MET A 23 -13.88 3.41 -8.98
N LYS A 24 -14.34 4.55 -9.48
CA LYS A 24 -15.20 4.59 -10.68
C LYS A 24 -14.38 4.24 -11.90
N ARG A 25 -14.95 3.49 -12.85
CA ARG A 25 -14.30 3.14 -14.14
C ARG A 25 -13.83 4.39 -14.91
N SER A 26 -14.59 5.49 -14.83
CA SER A 26 -14.26 6.76 -15.49
C SER A 26 -13.14 7.56 -14.80
N LYS A 27 -12.83 7.26 -13.53
CA LYS A 27 -11.77 7.95 -12.77
C LYS A 27 -11.00 6.92 -11.93
N PRO A 28 -10.15 6.09 -12.58
CA PRO A 28 -9.45 4.98 -11.93
C PRO A 28 -8.34 5.45 -10.98
N ILE A 29 -7.90 6.70 -11.08
CA ILE A 29 -6.85 7.28 -10.23
C ILE A 29 -7.38 8.57 -9.62
N THR A 30 -7.23 8.72 -8.31
CA THR A 30 -7.52 9.95 -7.58
C THR A 30 -6.42 10.21 -6.56
N ALA A 31 -6.14 11.49 -6.28
CA ALA A 31 -5.14 11.85 -5.29
C ALA A 31 -5.40 11.22 -3.91
N PRO A 32 -6.63 11.20 -3.34
CA PRO A 32 -6.88 10.53 -2.06
C PRO A 32 -6.55 9.03 -2.07
N ALA A 33 -6.84 8.32 -3.16
CA ALA A 33 -6.53 6.89 -3.27
C ALA A 33 -5.03 6.64 -3.40
N VAL A 34 -4.33 7.45 -4.19
CA VAL A 34 -2.86 7.36 -4.30
C VAL A 34 -2.20 7.64 -2.96
N MET A 35 -2.62 8.67 -2.23
CA MET A 35 -2.05 9.02 -0.92
C MET A 35 -2.33 7.95 0.14
N ALA A 36 -3.54 7.39 0.19
CA ALA A 36 -3.86 6.29 1.11
C ALA A 36 -3.01 5.04 0.83
N GLY A 37 -2.84 4.69 -0.45
CA GLY A 37 -1.96 3.60 -0.86
C GLY A 37 -0.49 3.86 -0.53
N LEU A 38 -0.01 5.10 -0.75
CA LEU A 38 1.36 5.48 -0.44
C LEU A 38 1.64 5.36 1.06
N PHE A 39 0.71 5.83 1.90
CA PHE A 39 0.82 5.67 3.34
C PHE A 39 0.94 4.20 3.74
N GLN A 40 0.06 3.33 3.24
CA GLN A 40 0.14 1.89 3.52
C GLN A 40 1.44 1.26 3.03
N TRP A 41 1.90 1.64 1.83
CA TRP A 41 3.16 1.16 1.26
C TRP A 41 4.35 1.51 2.17
N LEU A 42 4.44 2.77 2.63
CA LEU A 42 5.51 3.22 3.50
C LEU A 42 5.50 2.47 4.83
N ASN A 43 4.34 2.32 5.47
CA ASN A 43 4.22 1.59 6.74
C ASN A 43 4.58 0.11 6.58
N PHE A 44 4.10 -0.54 5.51
CA PHE A 44 4.42 -1.94 5.25
C PHE A 44 5.92 -2.13 4.99
N THR A 45 6.52 -1.25 4.19
CA THR A 45 7.96 -1.29 3.87
C THR A 45 8.80 -1.09 5.12
N GLU A 46 8.43 -0.13 5.98
CA GLU A 46 9.08 0.07 7.27
C GLU A 46 9.02 -1.19 8.13
N MET A 47 7.85 -1.82 8.21
CA MET A 47 7.62 -3.02 9.00
C MET A 47 8.45 -4.21 8.52
N VAL A 48 8.42 -4.53 7.22
CA VAL A 48 9.12 -5.71 6.69
C VAL A 48 10.64 -5.55 6.60
N ASN A 49 11.13 -4.31 6.55
CA ASN A 49 12.57 -4.05 6.50
C ASN A 49 13.21 -4.03 7.90
N HIS A 50 12.45 -3.72 8.96
CA HIS A 50 12.99 -3.59 10.32
C HIS A 50 12.65 -4.77 11.24
N TYR A 51 11.63 -5.56 10.92
CA TYR A 51 11.25 -6.73 11.73
C TYR A 51 11.41 -8.02 10.94
N PRO A 52 12.10 -9.04 11.49
CA PRO A 52 12.13 -10.34 10.86
C PRO A 52 10.73 -10.97 10.85
N PRO A 53 10.42 -11.85 9.87
CA PRO A 53 9.09 -12.46 9.74
C PRO A 53 8.57 -13.14 11.01
N ASP A 54 9.44 -13.80 11.77
CA ASP A 54 9.07 -14.47 13.03
C ASP A 54 8.56 -13.47 14.07
N LYS A 55 9.18 -12.28 14.14
CA LYS A 55 8.76 -11.22 15.07
C LYS A 55 7.40 -10.64 14.68
N LEU A 56 7.13 -10.52 13.38
CA LEU A 56 5.82 -10.09 12.89
C LEU A 56 4.73 -11.11 13.23
N ARG A 57 5.05 -12.41 13.20
CA ARG A 57 4.13 -13.48 13.63
C ARG A 57 3.83 -13.39 15.12
N GLU A 58 4.84 -13.17 15.96
CA GLU A 58 4.63 -12.92 17.40
C GLU A 58 3.71 -11.72 17.66
N PHE A 59 3.85 -10.63 16.90
CA PHE A 59 2.97 -9.48 17.01
C PHE A 59 1.54 -9.79 16.58
N ALA A 60 1.34 -10.62 15.56
CA ALA A 60 0.01 -11.07 15.15
C ALA A 60 -0.67 -11.91 16.26
N ASP A 61 0.07 -12.84 16.87
CA ASP A 61 -0.41 -13.67 17.98
C ASP A 61 -0.70 -12.85 19.25
N ALA A 62 0.05 -11.77 19.46
CA ALA A 62 -0.24 -10.82 20.53
C ALA A 62 -1.49 -9.99 20.23
N ALA A 63 -1.65 -9.51 18.99
CA ALA A 63 -2.79 -8.71 18.56
C ALA A 63 -4.12 -9.45 18.71
N SER A 64 -4.16 -10.76 18.42
CA SER A 64 -5.36 -11.59 18.58
C SER A 64 -5.83 -11.77 20.03
N LYS A 65 -5.09 -11.27 21.01
CA LYS A 65 -5.49 -11.26 22.43
C LYS A 65 -6.21 -9.96 22.83
N PHE A 66 -6.14 -8.94 21.99
CA PHE A 66 -6.79 -7.63 22.21
C PHE A 66 -8.10 -7.45 21.43
N VAL A 67 -8.41 -8.37 20.50
CA VAL A 67 -9.59 -8.40 19.63
C VAL A 67 -10.28 -9.74 19.81
#